data_AF-A0A946YPN6-F1
#
_entry.id   AF-A0A946YPN6-F1
#
_cell.length_a   1.000
_cell.length_b   1.000
_cell.length_c   1.000
_cell.angle_alpha   90.00
_cell.angle_beta   90.00
_cell.angle_gamma   90.00
#
_symmetry.space_group_name_H-M   'P 1'
#
loop_
_entity.id
_entity.type
_entity.pdbx_description
1 polymer ?
#
loop_
_entity_poly.entity_id
_entity_poly.type
_entity_poly.pdbx_seq_one_letter_code
_entity_poly.pdbx_strand_id
1 'polypeptide(L)'
;PKVVTQPLLREEIYHGPHVQNAPDILVGYARGYRSSWATTSGEIPEGLMIDNDAEWSGDHCMDSRAVPGILLSNRPLRTGQPADLKDLPVSILARFGVAVPPQMKGHSVY
;
A
#
# COMPACT_ATOMS: atom_id res chain seq x y z
N PRO A 1 -4.23 -12.34 -20.48
CA PRO A 1 -4.80 -11.39 -19.48
C PRO A 1 -3.67 -10.54 -18.87
N LYS A 2 -3.95 -9.34 -18.37
CA LYS A 2 -2.93 -8.50 -17.71
C LYS A 2 -2.83 -8.92 -16.24
N VAL A 3 -1.76 -9.63 -15.87
CA VAL A 3 -1.51 -10.17 -14.51
C VAL A 3 -0.82 -9.14 -13.61
N VAL A 4 0.12 -8.38 -14.18
CA VAL A 4 0.87 -7.32 -13.49
C VAL A 4 0.50 -5.99 -14.13
N THR A 5 0.11 -5.01 -13.31
CA THR A 5 -0.22 -3.65 -13.77
C THR A 5 1.02 -2.79 -13.92
N GLN A 6 1.98 -2.93 -13.01
CA GLN A 6 3.25 -2.22 -12.97
C GLN A 6 4.31 -2.95 -12.12
N PRO A 7 5.59 -2.93 -12.52
CA PRO A 7 6.70 -3.03 -11.59
C PRO A 7 6.99 -1.63 -11.02
N LEU A 8 7.32 -1.56 -9.72
CA LEU A 8 7.75 -0.34 -9.06
C LEU A 8 9.19 -0.54 -8.57
N LEU A 9 10.11 0.33 -9.00
CA LEU A 9 11.49 0.26 -8.53
C LEU A 9 11.59 0.85 -7.13
N ARG A 10 12.41 0.21 -6.29
CA ARG A 10 12.65 0.62 -4.90
C ARG A 10 12.95 2.12 -4.78
N GLU A 11 13.83 2.61 -5.64
CA GLU A 11 14.33 3.98 -5.66
C GLU A 11 13.24 5.02 -5.99
N GLU A 12 12.16 4.59 -6.65
CA GLU A 12 11.06 5.46 -7.07
C GLU A 12 9.99 5.61 -5.97
N ILE A 13 9.80 4.58 -5.14
CA ILE A 13 8.66 4.52 -4.21
C ILE A 13 9.03 4.58 -2.73
N TYR A 14 10.24 4.17 -2.37
CA TYR A 14 10.68 4.14 -0.98
C TYR A 14 11.67 5.27 -0.71
N HIS A 15 11.56 5.83 0.50
CA HIS A 15 12.42 6.92 0.95
C HIS A 15 12.79 6.76 2.42
N GLY A 16 13.92 7.36 2.82
CA GLY A 16 14.37 7.41 4.21
C GLY A 16 15.47 6.40 4.54
N PRO A 17 15.81 6.26 5.83
CA PRO A 17 17.02 5.57 6.26
C PRO A 17 16.98 4.04 6.16
N HIS A 18 15.85 3.47 5.72
CA HIS A 18 15.64 2.02 5.64
C HIS A 18 15.38 1.53 4.21
N VAL A 19 15.60 2.38 3.19
CA VAL A 19 15.38 2.00 1.79
C VAL A 19 16.19 0.76 1.41
N GLN A 20 17.41 0.62 1.91
CA GLN A 20 18.25 -0.55 1.65
C GLN A 20 17.67 -1.89 2.16
N ASN A 21 16.65 -1.86 3.02
CA ASN A 21 15.96 -3.06 3.51
C ASN A 21 14.73 -3.42 2.65
N ALA A 22 14.33 -2.56 1.72
CA ALA A 22 13.20 -2.82 0.81
C ALA A 22 13.62 -3.70 -0.38
N PRO A 23 12.68 -4.46 -0.97
CA PRO A 23 12.95 -5.23 -2.19
C PRO A 23 13.32 -4.29 -3.34
N ASP A 24 14.13 -4.76 -4.29
CA ASP A 24 14.54 -3.98 -5.46
C ASP A 24 13.35 -3.63 -6.37
N ILE A 25 12.37 -4.53 -6.46
CA ILE A 25 11.13 -4.34 -7.23
C ILE A 25 9.94 -4.75 -6.37
N LEU A 26 8.93 -3.87 -6.31
CA LEU A 26 7.60 -4.20 -5.82
C LEU A 26 6.67 -4.51 -7.01
N VAL A 27 6.00 -5.67 -6.96
CA VAL A 27 5.09 -6.11 -8.04
C VAL A 27 3.67 -5.62 -7.76
N GLY A 28 3.12 -4.81 -8.65
CA GLY A 28 1.69 -4.47 -8.65
C GLY A 28 0.87 -5.52 -9.37
N TYR A 29 0.28 -6.47 -8.65
CA TYR A 29 -0.66 -7.44 -9.24
C TYR A 29 -1.96 -6.76 -9.66
N ALA A 30 -2.52 -7.19 -10.80
CA ALA A 30 -3.82 -6.75 -11.29
C ALA A 30 -4.96 -7.34 -10.45
N ARG A 31 -6.14 -6.70 -10.49
CA ARG A 31 -7.34 -7.19 -9.79
C ARG A 31 -7.66 -8.63 -10.20
N GLY A 32 -7.84 -9.50 -9.21
CA GLY A 32 -8.09 -10.93 -9.40
C GLY A 32 -6.81 -11.79 -9.48
N TYR A 33 -5.62 -11.18 -9.42
CA TYR A 33 -4.34 -11.90 -9.40
C TYR A 33 -3.58 -11.58 -8.12
N ARG A 34 -2.76 -12.54 -7.69
CA ARG A 34 -1.91 -12.46 -6.50
C ARG A 34 -0.69 -13.37 -6.62
N SER A 35 0.26 -13.22 -5.70
CA SER A 35 1.27 -14.25 -5.47
C SER A 35 0.62 -15.54 -4.92
N SER A 36 1.14 -16.69 -5.33
CA SER A 36 0.63 -17.99 -4.90
C SER A 36 1.08 -18.32 -3.47
N TRP A 37 0.29 -19.13 -2.76
CA TRP A 37 0.64 -19.60 -1.42
C TRP A 37 1.91 -20.46 -1.39
N ALA A 38 2.07 -21.33 -2.38
CA ALA A 38 3.24 -22.16 -2.57
C ALA A 38 4.51 -21.30 -2.76
N THR A 39 4.46 -20.30 -3.65
CA THR A 39 5.60 -19.39 -3.85
C THR A 39 5.94 -18.56 -2.61
N THR A 40 4.95 -18.16 -1.81
CA THR A 40 5.23 -17.48 -0.53
C THR A 40 5.94 -18.36 0.50
N SER A 41 5.84 -19.69 0.35
CA SER A 41 6.52 -20.67 1.21
C SER A 41 7.86 -21.15 0.62
N GLY A 42 8.28 -20.60 -0.53
CA GLY A 42 9.51 -20.97 -1.22
C GLY A 42 9.38 -22.17 -2.18
N GLU A 43 8.16 -22.64 -2.43
CA GLU A 43 7.91 -23.70 -3.40
C GLU A 43 7.84 -23.16 -4.83
N ILE A 44 7.98 -24.07 -5.80
CA ILE A 44 7.86 -23.78 -7.24
C ILE A 44 6.62 -24.52 -7.76
N PRO A 45 5.48 -23.85 -7.95
CA PRO A 45 4.28 -24.47 -8.49
C PRO A 45 4.48 -24.95 -9.94
N GLU A 46 3.79 -26.01 -10.32
CA GLU A 46 3.82 -26.53 -11.71
C GLU A 46 3.18 -25.56 -12.71
N GLY A 47 2.13 -24.85 -12.29
CA GLY A 47 1.40 -23.89 -13.12
C GLY A 47 1.85 -22.44 -12.94
N LEU A 48 1.94 -21.69 -14.05
CA LEU A 48 2.23 -20.25 -14.03
C LEU A 48 1.08 -19.43 -13.41
N MET A 49 -0.16 -19.87 -13.63
CA MET A 49 -1.37 -19.33 -13.03
C MET A 49 -2.28 -20.51 -12.68
N ILE A 50 -2.86 -20.45 -11.49
CA ILE A 50 -3.78 -21.45 -10.98
C ILE A 50 -4.98 -20.73 -10.35
N ASP A 51 -6.16 -21.33 -10.48
CA ASP A 51 -7.34 -20.84 -9.78
C ASP A 51 -7.18 -21.08 -8.28
N ASN A 52 -7.62 -20.13 -7.47
CA ASN A 52 -7.58 -20.22 -6.01
C ASN A 52 -8.99 -20.42 -5.46
N ASP A 53 -9.41 -21.68 -5.43
CA ASP A 53 -10.72 -22.10 -4.92
C ASP A 53 -10.75 -22.33 -3.39
N ALA A 54 -9.66 -21.98 -2.69
CA ALA A 54 -9.57 -22.08 -1.24
C ALA A 54 -10.37 -20.97 -0.53
N GLU A 55 -10.59 -21.13 0.78
CA GLU A 55 -11.38 -20.20 1.61
C GLU A 55 -10.79 -18.78 1.64
N TRP A 56 -9.47 -18.67 1.44
CA TRP A 56 -8.73 -17.41 1.41
C TRP A 56 -8.41 -16.99 -0.03
N SER A 57 -9.47 -16.86 -0.83
CA SER A 57 -9.41 -16.47 -2.24
C SER A 57 -9.22 -14.97 -2.47
N GLY A 58 -9.55 -14.15 -1.47
CA GLY A 58 -9.29 -12.70 -1.48
C GLY A 58 -7.84 -12.34 -1.17
N ASP A 59 -7.37 -11.21 -1.71
CA ASP A 59 -6.06 -10.64 -1.40
C ASP A 59 -6.09 -9.10 -1.52
N HIS A 60 -5.16 -8.45 -0.82
CA HIS A 60 -4.90 -7.01 -0.83
C HIS A 60 -3.43 -6.68 -1.16
N CYS A 61 -2.55 -7.67 -1.24
CA CYS A 61 -1.15 -7.53 -1.64
C CYS A 61 -1.02 -7.39 -3.15
N MET A 62 -1.63 -6.35 -3.69
CA MET A 62 -1.76 -6.07 -5.12
C MET A 62 -1.40 -4.62 -5.43
N ASP A 63 -1.58 -4.16 -6.68
CA ASP A 63 -1.39 -2.74 -7.02
C ASP A 63 -2.29 -1.86 -6.13
N SER A 64 -1.67 -1.03 -5.30
CA SER A 64 -2.36 -0.18 -4.31
C SER A 64 -3.37 0.78 -4.95
N ARG A 65 -3.17 1.14 -6.23
CA ARG A 65 -4.11 2.00 -6.99
C ARG A 65 -5.43 1.30 -7.27
N ALA A 66 -5.47 -0.03 -7.26
CA ALA A 66 -6.69 -0.81 -7.45
C ALA A 66 -7.51 -0.98 -6.15
N VAL A 67 -6.92 -0.63 -4.99
CA VAL A 67 -7.55 -0.76 -3.67
C VAL A 67 -7.34 0.54 -2.87
N PRO A 68 -7.95 1.66 -3.30
CA PRO A 68 -7.79 2.94 -2.60
C PRO A 68 -8.42 2.85 -1.19
N GLY A 69 -7.72 3.41 -0.20
CA GLY A 69 -8.24 3.57 1.15
C GLY A 69 -9.37 4.61 1.22
N ILE A 70 -10.16 4.54 2.28
CA ILE A 70 -11.21 5.53 2.58
C ILE A 70 -10.93 6.19 3.94
N LEU A 71 -11.22 7.48 4.04
CA LEU A 71 -11.25 8.22 5.29
C LEU A 71 -12.68 8.68 5.58
N LEU A 72 -13.23 8.23 6.71
CA LEU A 72 -14.52 8.66 7.21
C LEU A 72 -14.31 9.61 8.40
N SER A 73 -15.01 10.74 8.39
CA SER A 73 -14.89 11.76 9.42
C SER A 73 -16.26 12.35 9.76
N ASN A 74 -16.52 12.55 11.04
CA ASN A 74 -17.68 13.30 11.53
C ASN A 74 -17.43 14.82 11.59
N ARG A 75 -16.27 15.27 11.11
CA ARG A 75 -15.88 16.68 10.98
C ARG A 75 -15.57 17.00 9.52
N PRO A 76 -15.78 18.26 9.08
CA PRO A 76 -15.38 18.69 7.75
C PRO A 76 -13.89 18.44 7.52
N LEU A 77 -13.57 17.84 6.37
CA LEU A 77 -12.20 17.66 5.89
C LEU A 77 -11.82 18.81 4.97
N ARG A 78 -10.54 19.17 4.92
CA ARG A 78 -10.01 20.12 3.93
C ARG A 78 -10.20 19.53 2.53
N THR A 79 -10.76 20.33 1.63
CA THR A 79 -10.99 19.95 0.24
C THR A 79 -9.91 20.53 -0.67
N GLY A 80 -9.70 19.92 -1.85
CA GLY A 80 -8.77 20.43 -2.86
C GLY A 80 -7.32 19.93 -2.75
N GLN A 81 -7.02 19.00 -1.84
CA GLN A 81 -5.77 18.24 -1.78
C GLN A 81 -6.08 16.75 -1.59
N PRO A 82 -5.40 15.83 -2.30
CA PRO A 82 -5.52 14.40 -2.04
C PRO A 82 -5.07 14.08 -0.61
N ALA A 83 -5.86 13.30 0.13
CA ALA A 83 -5.45 12.80 1.44
C ALA A 83 -4.54 11.57 1.26
N ASP A 84 -3.44 11.53 2.00
CA ASP A 84 -2.52 10.40 2.06
C ASP A 84 -2.60 9.73 3.44
N LEU A 85 -2.35 8.43 3.52
CA LEU A 85 -2.29 7.70 4.79
C LEU A 85 -1.30 8.35 5.78
N LYS A 86 -0.22 8.95 5.26
CA LYS A 86 0.79 9.68 6.05
C LYS A 86 0.26 10.94 6.75
N ASP A 87 -0.90 11.47 6.33
CA ASP A 87 -1.53 12.64 6.94
C ASP A 87 -2.24 12.33 8.26
N LEU A 88 -2.65 11.07 8.45
CA LEU A 88 -3.40 10.65 9.63
C LEU A 88 -2.63 10.87 10.95
N PRO A 89 -1.38 10.40 11.12
CA PRO A 89 -0.64 10.64 12.37
C PRO A 89 -0.42 12.14 12.62
N VAL A 90 -0.17 12.94 11.59
CA VAL A 90 0.01 14.40 11.72
C VAL A 90 -1.29 15.08 12.17
N SER A 91 -2.43 14.67 11.60
CA SER A 91 -3.75 15.15 11.98
C SER A 91 -4.11 14.82 13.42
N ILE A 92 -3.73 13.62 13.89
CA ILE A 92 -3.93 13.19 15.28
C ILE A 92 -3.11 14.06 16.23
N LEU A 93 -1.81 14.24 15.99
CA LEU A 93 -0.96 15.07 16.85
C LEU A 93 -1.45 16.52 16.92
N ALA A 94 -1.80 17.11 15.77
CA ALA A 94 -2.35 18.45 15.69
C ALA A 94 -3.64 18.57 16.52
N ARG A 95 -4.52 17.57 16.49
CA ARG A 95 -5.77 17.55 17.27
C ARG A 95 -5.53 17.62 18.78
N PHE A 96 -4.43 17.05 19.27
CA PHE A 96 -4.07 17.03 20.68
C PHE A 96 -3.09 18.14 21.08
N GLY A 97 -2.70 19.03 20.16
CA GLY A 97 -1.73 20.08 20.43
C GLY A 97 -0.31 19.56 20.67
N VAL A 98 0.00 18.36 20.18
CA VAL A 98 1.34 17.76 20.29
C VAL A 98 2.18 18.18 19.09
N ALA A 99 3.43 18.57 19.33
CA ALA A 99 4.35 18.96 18.27
C ALA A 99 4.61 17.78 17.30
N VAL A 100 4.56 18.06 16.00
CA VAL A 100 4.80 17.06 14.96
C VAL A 100 6.31 16.85 14.82
N PRO A 101 6.81 15.61 14.98
CA PRO A 101 8.22 15.32 14.78
C PRO A 101 8.66 15.59 13.33
N PRO A 102 9.88 16.11 13.09
CA PRO A 102 10.34 16.53 11.77
C PRO A 102 10.42 15.38 10.74
N GLN A 103 10.48 14.13 11.19
CA GLN A 103 10.48 12.94 10.32
C GLN A 103 9.10 12.60 9.73
N MET A 104 8.00 13.15 10.26
CA MET A 104 6.67 12.93 9.70
C MET A 104 6.46 13.82 8.46
N LYS A 105 6.01 13.21 7.35
CA LYS A 105 5.90 13.90 6.05
C LYS A 105 4.47 14.34 5.68
N GLY A 106 3.47 14.03 6.50
CA GLY A 106 2.08 14.37 6.23
C GLY A 106 1.70 15.78 6.69
N HIS A 107 0.44 16.14 6.46
CA HIS A 107 -0.17 17.37 6.95
C HIS A 107 -1.53 17.11 7.59
N SER A 108 -2.05 18.07 8.37
CA SER A 108 -3.42 17.96 8.88
C SER A 108 -4.44 17.90 7.73
N VAL A 109 -5.33 16.91 7.77
CA VAL A 109 -6.50 16.78 6.87
C VAL A 109 -7.67 17.70 7.27
N TYR A 110 -7.58 18.34 8.44
CA TYR A 110 -8.51 19.34 8.96
C TYR A 110 -7.95 20.75 8.82
#